data_AF-A0A1I4PC12-F1
#
_entry.id   AF-A0A1I4PC12-F1
#
_cell.length_a   1.000
_cell.length_b   1.000
_cell.length_c   1.000
_cell.angle_alpha   90.00
_cell.angle_beta   90.00
_cell.angle_gamma   90.00
#
_symmetry.space_group_name_H-M   'P 1'
#
loop_
_entity.id
_entity.type
_entity.pdbx_description
1 polymer ?
#
loop_
_entity_poly.entity_id
_entity_poly.type
_entity_poly.pdbx_seq_one_letter_code
_entity_poly.pdbx_strand_id
1 'polypeptide(L)' 'MTKLTKTTLFKPTPPRAETLMDKTTRIVRGILDDEAEQRENKTARLRKARLEREAATRAEPVSAKPSRSRAKARTTMPK' A
#
# COMPACT_ATOMS: atom_id res chain seq x y z
N MET A 1 -4.31 -60.50 5.70
CA MET A 1 -3.86 -59.55 4.65
C MET A 1 -4.69 -58.28 4.81
N THR A 2 -4.12 -57.20 5.35
CA THR A 2 -4.82 -55.93 5.49
C THR A 2 -4.86 -55.23 4.13
N LYS A 3 -6.04 -54.75 3.72
CA LYS A 3 -6.21 -54.06 2.43
C LYS A 3 -5.72 -52.61 2.59
N LEU A 4 -4.60 -52.26 1.95
CA LEU A 4 -4.12 -50.87 1.93
C LEU A 4 -4.99 -50.04 0.98
N THR A 5 -5.64 -49.01 1.51
CA THR A 5 -6.39 -48.01 0.73
C THR A 5 -5.53 -46.76 0.50
N LYS A 6 -5.83 -45.96 -0.54
CA LYS A 6 -5.09 -44.72 -0.89
C LYS A 6 -4.88 -43.77 0.29
N THR A 7 -5.79 -43.78 1.27
CA THR A 7 -5.76 -42.93 2.47
C THR A 7 -4.87 -43.48 3.59
N THR A 8 -4.59 -44.78 3.59
CA THR A 8 -3.69 -45.44 4.57
C THR A 8 -2.28 -45.69 4.04
N LEU A 9 -2.05 -45.51 2.73
CA LEU A 9 -0.76 -45.79 2.10
C LEU A 9 0.33 -44.80 2.53
N PHE A 10 -0.03 -43.56 2.80
CA PHE A 10 0.88 -42.53 3.30
C PHE A 10 0.39 -42.03 4.65
N LYS A 11 1.25 -42.07 5.67
CA LYS A 11 0.96 -41.44 6.95
C LYS A 11 1.02 -39.92 6.76
N PRO A 12 0.00 -39.15 7.18
CA PRO A 12 0.07 -37.70 7.12
C PRO A 12 1.17 -37.21 8.06
N THR A 13 2.14 -36.48 7.51
CA THR A 13 3.16 -35.82 8.32
C THR A 13 2.51 -34.67 9.09
N PRO A 14 2.67 -34.59 10.42
CA PRO A 14 2.16 -33.46 11.17
C PRO A 14 2.85 -32.17 10.71
N PRO A 15 2.16 -31.01 10.77
CA PRO A 15 2.77 -29.74 10.43
C PRO A 15 4.01 -29.51 11.30
N ARG A 16 5.09 -29.03 10.68
CA ARG A 16 6.34 -28.73 11.37
C ARG A 16 6.12 -27.58 12.35
N ALA A 17 6.68 -27.72 13.56
CA ALA A 17 6.70 -26.63 14.53
C ALA A 17 7.51 -25.44 13.98
N GLU A 18 6.95 -24.23 14.07
CA GLU A 18 7.61 -23.01 13.63
C GLU A 18 8.91 -22.76 14.41
N THR A 19 10.00 -22.51 13.67
CA THR A 19 11.27 -22.11 14.25
C THR A 19 11.25 -20.63 14.65
N LEU A 20 12.24 -20.18 15.43
CA LEU A 20 12.38 -18.76 15.76
C LEU A 20 12.55 -17.89 14.50
N MET A 21 13.24 -18.40 13.47
CA MET A 21 13.35 -17.71 12.18
C MET A 21 12.01 -17.57 11.48
N ASP A 22 11.18 -18.62 11.47
CA ASP A 22 9.86 -18.56 10.82
C ASP A 22 8.98 -17.49 11.48
N LYS A 23 9.07 -17.37 12.81
CA LYS A 23 8.37 -16.33 13.58
C LYS A 23 8.84 -14.93 13.22
N THR A 24 10.15 -14.69 13.12
CA THR A 24 10.65 -13.36 12.74
C THR A 24 10.28 -13.03 11.30
N THR A 25 10.35 -13.97 10.36
CA THR A 25 9.90 -13.77 8.99
C THR A 25 8.41 -13.41 8.93
N ARG A 26 7.56 -14.10 9.70
CA ARG A 26 6.14 -13.79 9.79
C ARG A 26 5.89 -12.37 10.31
N ILE A 27 6.58 -11.96 11.37
CA ILE A 27 6.44 -10.61 11.95
C ILE A 27 6.88 -9.55 10.94
N VAL A 28 8.04 -9.73 10.31
CA VAL A 28 8.56 -8.79 9.29
C VAL A 28 7.58 -8.67 8.13
N ARG A 29 7.00 -9.79 7.69
CA ARG A 29 6.00 -9.76 6.62
C ARG A 29 4.76 -8.96 7.02
N GLY A 30 4.25 -9.18 8.24
CA GLY A 30 3.12 -8.42 8.77
C GLY A 30 3.37 -6.92 8.78
N ILE A 31 4.55 -6.48 9.25
CA ILE A 31 4.93 -5.06 9.26
C ILE A 31 4.89 -4.47 7.85
N LEU A 32 5.46 -5.18 6.86
CA LEU A 32 5.51 -4.70 5.48
C LEU A 32 4.12 -4.60 4.85
N ASP A 33 3.25 -5.57 5.13
CA ASP A 33 1.88 -5.58 4.62
C ASP A 33 1.07 -4.44 5.27
N ASP A 34 1.17 -4.23 6.58
CA ASP A 34 0.51 -3.12 7.30
C ASP A 34 0.95 -1.75 6.74
N GLU A 35 2.26 -1.55 6.50
CA GLU A 35 2.79 -0.33 5.90
C GLU A 35 2.30 -0.13 4.46
N ALA A 36 2.17 -1.21 3.69
CA ALA A 36 1.63 -1.16 2.34
C ALA A 36 0.15 -0.73 2.35
N GLU A 37 -0.66 -1.32 3.22
CA GLU A 37 -2.07 -0.96 3.37
C GLU A 37 -2.25 0.51 3.76
N GLN A 38 -1.43 1.03 4.67
CA GLN A 38 -1.47 2.45 5.04
C GLN A 38 -1.16 3.37 3.86
N ARG A 39 -0.16 3.02 3.04
CA ARG A 39 0.18 3.77 1.82
C ARG A 39 -0.95 3.70 0.79
N GLU A 40 -1.53 2.53 0.56
CA GLU A 40 -2.65 2.33 -0.35
C GLU A 40 -3.88 3.13 0.09
N ASN A 41 -4.25 3.07 1.37
CA ASN A 41 -5.36 3.84 1.92
C ASN A 41 -5.16 5.35 1.75
N LYS A 42 -3.95 5.86 2.02
CA LYS A 42 -3.62 7.27 1.81
C LYS A 42 -3.73 7.66 0.35
N THR A 43 -3.16 6.86 -0.55
CA THR A 43 -3.20 7.15 -2.00
C THR A 43 -4.62 7.07 -2.55
N ALA A 44 -5.43 6.11 -2.11
CA ALA A 44 -6.85 6.02 -2.47
C ALA A 44 -7.62 7.25 -2.00
N ARG A 45 -7.42 7.70 -0.77
CA ARG A 45 -8.03 8.94 -0.24
C ARG A 45 -7.64 10.16 -1.06
N LEU A 46 -6.36 10.33 -1.37
CA LEU A 46 -5.87 11.46 -2.17
C LEU A 46 -6.39 11.41 -3.61
N ARG A 47 -6.47 10.22 -4.21
CA ARG A 47 -7.02 10.02 -5.55
C ARG A 47 -8.51 10.39 -5.59
N LYS A 48 -9.30 9.97 -4.60
CA LYS A 48 -10.72 10.38 -4.48
C LYS A 48 -10.85 11.90 -4.36
N ALA A 49 -10.09 12.52 -3.47
CA ALA A 49 -10.12 13.98 -3.29
C ALA A 49 -9.69 14.74 -4.57
N ARG A 50 -8.75 14.20 -5.36
CA ARG A 50 -8.38 14.78 -6.67
C ARG A 50 -9.54 14.68 -7.66
N LEU A 51 -10.19 13.53 -7.76
CA LEU A 51 -11.33 13.34 -8.67
C LEU A 51 -12.51 14.25 -8.31
N GLU A 52 -12.82 14.41 -7.02
CA GLU A 52 -13.87 15.35 -6.56
C GLU A 52 -13.55 16.79 -6.94
N ARG A 53 -12.28 17.21 -6.77
CA ARG A 53 -11.84 18.55 -7.19
C ARG A 53 -11.92 18.73 -8.70
N GLU A 54 -11.47 17.75 -9.48
CA GLU A 54 -11.57 17.80 -10.94
C GLU A 54 -13.02 17.90 -11.40
N ALA A 55 -13.93 17.12 -10.79
CA ALA A 55 -15.37 17.21 -11.06
C ALA A 55 -15.94 18.60 -10.71
N ALA A 56 -15.57 19.16 -9.56
CA ALA A 56 -15.98 20.51 -9.17
C ALA A 56 -15.44 21.60 -10.12
N THR A 57 -14.16 21.52 -10.50
CA THR A 57 -13.54 22.48 -11.44
C THR A 57 -14.06 22.35 -12.87
N ARG A 58 -14.52 21.15 -13.28
CA ARG A 58 -15.15 20.95 -14.59
C ARG A 58 -16.60 21.46 -14.61
N ALA A 59 -17.27 21.46 -13.45
CA ALA A 59 -18.63 21.98 -13.30
C ALA A 59 -18.69 23.52 -13.28
N GLU A 60 -17.62 24.20 -12.85
CA GLU A 60 -17.55 25.66 -12.94
C GLU A 60 -16.91 26.11 -14.27
N PRO A 61 -17.64 26.87 -15.13
CA PRO A 61 -17.00 27.49 -16.29
C PRO A 61 -15.97 28.50 -15.77
N VAL A 62 -14.70 28.26 -16.11
CA VAL A 62 -13.55 29.11 -15.78
C VAL A 62 -13.77 30.56 -16.21
N SER A 63 -14.31 31.38 -15.30
CA SER A 63 -14.13 32.83 -15.38
C SER A 63 -12.67 33.12 -15.01
N ALA A 64 -11.82 33.21 -16.03
CA ALA A 64 -10.40 33.47 -15.89
C ALA A 64 -10.17 34.76 -15.09
N LYS A 65 -9.55 34.65 -13.91
CA LYS A 65 -8.92 35.79 -13.22
C LYS A 65 -7.39 35.62 -13.29
N PRO A 66 -6.64 36.67 -13.65
CA PRO A 66 -5.22 36.54 -13.96
C PRO A 66 -4.43 36.23 -12.68
N SER A 67 -3.71 35.11 -12.68
CA SER A 67 -2.82 34.74 -11.59
C SER A 67 -1.63 35.70 -11.55
N ARG A 68 -1.51 36.49 -10.47
CA ARG A 68 -0.32 37.32 -10.20
C ARG A 68 0.94 36.45 -10.17
N SER A 69 1.93 36.85 -10.95
CA SER A 69 3.24 36.23 -11.08
C SER A 69 3.97 36.13 -9.75
N ARG A 70 4.48 34.94 -9.42
CA ARG A 70 5.43 34.74 -8.31
C ARG A 70 6.81 35.27 -8.73
N ALA A 71 7.04 36.55 -8.46
CA ALA A 71 8.37 37.13 -8.47
C ALA A 71 9.09 36.81 -7.14
N LYS A 72 10.35 36.37 -7.26
CA LYS A 72 11.43 36.37 -6.25
C LYS A 72 11.41 35.29 -5.16
N ALA A 73 12.12 34.19 -5.45
CA ALA A 73 12.98 33.52 -4.46
C ALA A 73 14.32 33.18 -5.14
N ARG A 74 15.10 34.22 -5.45
CA ARG A 74 16.52 34.09 -5.79
C ARG A 74 17.30 34.93 -4.78
N THR A 75 17.44 34.38 -3.57
CA THR A 75 18.22 34.99 -2.49
C THR A 75 19.24 33.95 -2.01
N THR A 76 20.43 34.04 -2.62
CA THR A 76 21.77 33.92 -2.01
C THR A 76 22.06 32.75 -1.06
N MET A 77 22.90 31.80 -1.51
CA MET A 77 23.83 31.07 -0.63
C MET A 77 25.14 31.88 -0.53
N PRO A 78 25.63 32.29 0.65
CA PRO A 78 27.00 32.77 0.81
C PRO A 78 27.98 31.58 0.81
N LYS A 79 29.19 31.84 0.31
CA LYS A 79 30.33 30.93 0.19
C LYS A 79 30.85 30.43 1.53
#